data_AF-A0A954G1Q4-F1
#
_entry.id   AF-A0A954G1Q4-F1
#
_cell.length_a   1.000
_cell.length_b   1.000
_cell.length_c   1.000
_cell.angle_alpha   90.00
_cell.angle_beta   90.00
_cell.angle_gamma   90.00
#
_symmetry.space_group_name_H-M   'P 1'
#
loop_
_entity.id
_entity.type
_entity.pdbx_description
1 polymer ?
#
loop_
_entity_poly.entity_id
_entity_poly.type
_entity_poly.pdbx_seq_one_letter_code
_entity_poly.pdbx_strand_id
1 'polypeptide(L)'
;VTELAKDVSSMVERQSQRQLALTQCLQKLSTRERELIDAYYGEQETAATVAERWKCSSHAIYKTIKKIRKALFDCVNRRLSSEATS
;
A
#
# COMPACT_ATOMS: atom_id res chain seq x y z
N VAL A 1 11.55 33.67 3.08
CA VAL A 1 11.96 32.61 2.11
C VAL A 1 12.41 31.31 2.81
N THR A 2 12.94 31.37 4.03
CA THR A 2 13.48 30.20 4.77
C THR A 2 12.43 29.30 5.42
N GLU A 3 11.30 29.84 5.88
CA GLU A 3 10.25 29.07 6.58
C GLU A 3 9.52 28.09 5.64
N LEU A 4 9.08 28.57 4.47
CA LEU A 4 8.46 27.73 3.45
C LEU A 4 9.38 26.59 2.97
N ALA A 5 10.68 26.85 2.81
CA ALA A 5 11.65 25.83 2.41
C ALA A 5 11.82 24.74 3.48
N LYS A 6 11.73 25.10 4.76
CA LYS A 6 11.78 24.16 5.89
C LYS A 6 10.52 23.28 5.95
N ASP A 7 9.35 23.87 5.73
CA ASP A 7 8.08 23.14 5.71
C ASP A 7 8.04 22.12 4.57
N VAL A 8 8.41 22.52 3.36
CA VAL A 8 8.49 21.63 2.21
C VAL A 8 9.44 20.46 2.48
N SER A 9 10.64 20.74 3.00
CA SER A 9 11.62 19.69 3.32
C SER A 9 11.06 18.68 4.33
N SER A 10 10.35 19.15 5.36
CA SER A 10 9.72 18.26 6.36
C SER A 10 8.59 17.40 5.77
N MET A 11 7.83 17.94 4.80
CA MET A 11 6.79 17.18 4.10
C MET A 11 7.37 16.10 3.21
N VAL A 12 8.44 16.43 2.46
CA VAL A 12 9.16 15.47 1.61
C VAL A 12 9.76 14.34 2.44
N GLU A 13 10.35 14.65 3.59
CA GLU A 13 10.92 13.63 4.48
C GLU A 13 9.83 12.67 4.99
N ARG A 14 8.71 13.21 5.51
CA ARG A 14 7.58 12.38 5.96
C ARG A 14 7.00 11.52 4.84
N GLN A 15 6.91 12.05 3.62
CA GLN A 15 6.44 11.29 2.47
C GLN A 15 7.42 10.17 2.10
N SER A 16 8.73 10.45 2.15
CA SER A 16 9.79 9.48 1.86
C SER A 16 9.80 8.34 2.88
N GLN A 17 9.68 8.63 4.17
CA GLN A 17 9.55 7.63 5.23
C GLN A 17 8.32 6.75 5.04
N ARG A 18 7.17 7.36 4.71
CA ARG A 18 5.94 6.62 4.44
C ARG A 18 6.07 5.72 3.21
N GLN A 19 6.74 6.18 2.16
CA GLN A 19 7.00 5.39 0.95
C GLN A 19 7.93 4.20 1.23
N LEU A 20 8.98 4.40 2.03
CA LEU A 20 9.87 3.34 2.46
C LEU A 20 9.13 2.29 3.29
N ALA A 21 8.34 2.73 4.29
CA ALA A 21 7.53 1.85 5.11
C ALA A 21 6.53 1.04 4.27
N LEU A 22 5.87 1.66 3.29
CA LEU A 22 4.97 0.97 2.38
C LEU A 22 5.70 -0.10 1.56
N THR A 23 6.86 0.23 1.00
CA THR A 23 7.70 -0.71 0.24
C THR A 23 8.04 -1.95 1.07
N GLN A 24 8.44 -1.75 2.32
CA GLN A 24 8.72 -2.84 3.26
C GLN A 24 7.46 -3.61 3.69
N CYS A 25 6.30 -2.96 3.76
CA CYS A 25 5.04 -3.61 4.08
C CYS A 25 4.48 -4.43 2.91
N LEU A 26 4.71 -3.98 1.67
CA LEU A 26 4.38 -4.75 0.47
C LEU A 26 5.12 -6.08 0.47
N GLN A 27 6.38 -6.15 0.94
CA GLN A 27 7.15 -7.39 1.07
C GLN A 27 6.50 -8.44 1.99
N LYS A 28 5.58 -8.04 2.87
CA LYS A 28 4.87 -8.95 3.79
C LYS A 28 3.60 -9.57 3.18
N LEU A 29 3.16 -9.09 2.03
CA LEU A 29 2.04 -9.69 1.31
C LEU A 29 2.42 -11.07 0.79
N SER A 30 1.47 -12.01 0.83
CA SER A 30 1.63 -13.28 0.12
C SER A 30 1.77 -13.05 -1.38
N THR A 31 2.35 -14.03 -2.10
CA THR A 31 2.50 -13.97 -3.56
C THR A 31 1.16 -13.66 -4.25
N ARG A 32 0.08 -14.33 -3.84
CA ARG A 32 -1.26 -14.12 -4.38
C ARG A 32 -1.80 -12.71 -4.09
N GLU A 33 -1.55 -12.17 -2.91
CA GLU A 33 -1.97 -10.79 -2.58
C GLU A 33 -1.18 -9.75 -3.39
N ARG A 34 0.12 -9.99 -3.63
CA ARG A 34 0.95 -9.13 -4.49
C ARG A 34 0.45 -9.16 -5.93
N GLU A 35 0.25 -10.34 -6.50
CA GLU A 35 -0.29 -10.51 -7.86
C GLU A 35 -1.63 -9.76 -8.03
N LEU A 36 -2.50 -9.80 -7.02
CA LEU A 36 -3.77 -9.08 -7.07
C LEU A 36 -3.60 -7.55 -7.12
N ILE A 37 -2.68 -7.03 -6.31
CA ILE A 37 -2.42 -5.59 -6.24
C ILE A 37 -1.71 -5.11 -7.50
N ASP A 38 -0.75 -5.89 -8.01
CA ASP A 38 -0.03 -5.56 -9.24
C ASP A 38 -0.99 -5.55 -10.45
N ALA A 39 -1.88 -6.54 -10.57
CA ALA A 39 -2.92 -6.54 -11.60
C ALA A 39 -3.87 -5.32 -11.48
N TYR A 40 -4.35 -5.03 -10.26
CA TYR A 40 -5.36 -3.98 -10.06
C TYR A 40 -4.79 -2.56 -10.14
N TYR A 41 -3.58 -2.32 -9.60
CA TYR A 41 -2.98 -0.98 -9.51
C TYR A 41 -1.79 -0.76 -10.44
N GLY A 42 -1.04 -1.81 -10.78
CA GLY A 42 0.05 -1.72 -11.75
C GLY A 42 -0.48 -1.74 -13.17
N GLU A 43 -1.22 -2.80 -13.49
CA GLU A 43 -1.77 -3.04 -14.85
C GLU A 43 -3.14 -2.37 -15.07
N GLN A 44 -3.75 -1.80 -14.02
CA GLN A 44 -5.06 -1.14 -14.06
C GLN A 44 -6.20 -2.07 -14.50
N GLU A 45 -6.07 -3.39 -14.27
CA GLU A 45 -7.13 -4.34 -14.54
C GLU A 45 -8.34 -4.13 -13.62
N THR A 46 -9.53 -4.39 -14.14
CA THR A 46 -10.75 -4.33 -13.33
C THR A 46 -10.85 -5.54 -12.40
N ALA A 47 -11.54 -5.39 -11.26
CA ALA A 47 -11.82 -6.51 -10.36
C ALA A 47 -12.59 -7.65 -11.05
N ALA A 48 -13.40 -7.35 -12.07
CA ALA A 48 -14.12 -8.35 -12.86
C ALA A 48 -13.17 -9.18 -13.74
N THR A 49 -12.22 -8.53 -14.41
CA THR A 49 -11.19 -9.18 -15.23
C THR A 49 -10.35 -10.14 -14.40
N VAL A 50 -9.88 -9.69 -13.22
CA VAL A 50 -9.10 -10.55 -12.32
C VAL A 50 -9.95 -11.72 -11.80
N ALA A 51 -11.22 -11.46 -11.44
CA ALA A 51 -12.13 -12.48 -10.94
C ALA A 51 -12.38 -13.60 -11.96
N GLU A 52 -12.56 -13.25 -13.24
CA GLU A 52 -12.72 -14.21 -14.33
C GLU A 52 -11.48 -15.10 -14.48
N ARG A 53 -10.28 -14.50 -14.56
CA ARG A 53 -9.00 -15.24 -14.64
C ARG A 53 -8.80 -16.18 -13.45
N TRP A 54 -9.22 -15.74 -12.27
CA TRP A 54 -9.05 -16.49 -11.02
C TRP A 54 -10.22 -17.41 -10.67
N LYS A 55 -11.23 -17.49 -11.55
CA LYS A 55 -12.44 -18.30 -11.39
C LYS A 55 -13.13 -18.04 -10.04
N CYS A 56 -13.27 -16.78 -9.65
CA CYS A 56 -13.95 -16.36 -8.44
C CYS A 56 -14.92 -15.20 -8.73
N SER A 57 -15.61 -14.70 -7.70
CA SER A 57 -16.51 -13.56 -7.87
C SER A 57 -15.76 -12.23 -7.74
N SER A 58 -16.21 -11.21 -8.47
CA SER A 58 -15.73 -9.82 -8.29
C SER A 58 -15.83 -9.36 -6.83
N HIS A 59 -16.87 -9.82 -6.11
CA HIS A 59 -17.02 -9.54 -4.68
C HIS A 59 -15.86 -10.12 -3.84
N ALA A 60 -15.42 -11.34 -4.14
CA ALA A 60 -14.26 -11.95 -3.47
C ALA A 60 -12.97 -11.16 -3.73
N ILE A 61 -12.79 -10.65 -4.95
CA ILE A 61 -11.68 -9.77 -5.30
C ILE A 61 -11.71 -8.47 -4.48
N TYR A 62 -12.83 -7.74 -4.47
CA TYR A 62 -12.97 -6.52 -3.68
C TYR A 62 -12.75 -6.76 -2.17
N LYS A 63 -13.26 -7.88 -1.64
CA LYS A 63 -13.04 -8.27 -0.24
C LYS A 63 -11.55 -8.47 0.05
N THR A 64 -10.83 -9.09 -0.88
CA THR A 64 -9.39 -9.34 -0.76
C THR A 64 -8.60 -8.03 -0.84
N ILE A 65 -8.90 -7.16 -1.81
CA ILE A 65 -8.29 -5.83 -1.92
C ILE A 65 -8.50 -5.02 -0.64
N LYS A 66 -9.72 -5.02 -0.09
CA LYS A 66 -10.03 -4.33 1.17
C LYS A 66 -9.17 -4.85 2.33
N LYS A 67 -9.02 -6.17 2.43
CA LYS A 67 -8.16 -6.79 3.46
C LYS A 67 -6.70 -6.38 3.28
N ILE A 68 -6.18 -6.42 2.05
CA ILE A 68 -4.79 -6.01 1.75
C ILE A 68 -4.56 -4.55 2.11
N ARG A 69 -5.46 -3.63 1.71
CA ARG A 69 -5.37 -2.21 2.06
C ARG A 69 -5.32 -2.00 3.58
N LYS A 70 -6.16 -2.72 4.33
CA LYS A 70 -6.14 -2.66 5.81
C LYS A 70 -4.81 -3.17 6.37
N ALA A 71 -4.32 -4.30 5.89
CA ALA A 71 -3.05 -4.86 6.35
C ALA A 71 -1.85 -3.93 6.06
N LEU A 72 -1.81 -3.31 4.87
CA LEU A 72 -0.80 -2.33 4.52
C LEU A 72 -0.90 -1.07 5.39
N PHE A 73 -2.11 -0.55 5.60
CA PHE A 73 -2.34 0.60 6.48
C PHE A 73 -1.86 0.35 7.90
N ASP A 74 -2.28 -0.78 8.50
CA ASP A 74 -1.89 -1.15 9.86
C ASP A 74 -0.37 -1.36 9.96
N CYS A 75 0.25 -1.98 8.95
CA CYS A 75 1.69 -2.20 8.89
C CYS A 75 2.48 -0.88 8.79
N VAL A 76 2.09 0.03 7.89
CA VAL A 76 2.76 1.32 7.69
C VAL A 76 2.65 2.16 8.95
N ASN A 77 1.46 2.27 9.54
CA ASN A 77 1.27 3.04 10.77
C ASN A 77 2.11 2.48 11.91
N ARG A 78 2.13 1.15 12.09
CA ARG A 78 2.98 0.52 13.11
C ARG A 78 4.46 0.87 12.93
N ARG A 79 4.97 0.84 11.70
CA ARG A 79 6.37 1.18 11.39
C ARG A 79 6.70 2.64 11.71
N LEU A 80 5.85 3.55 11.23
CA LEU A 80 6.04 4.99 11.47
C LEU A 80 5.91 5.34 12.95
N SER A 81 5.03 4.67 13.70
CA SER A 81 4.93 4.84 15.15
C SER A 81 6.13 4.26 15.90
N SER A 82 6.71 3.14 15.46
CA SER A 82 7.92 2.58 16.09
C SER A 82 9.16 3.43 15.84
N GLU A 83 9.29 4.02 14.64
CA GLU A 83 10.40 4.93 14.30
C GLU A 83 10.29 6.28 15.05
N ALA A 84 9.08 6.73 15.38
CA ALA A 84 8.89 7.93 16.20
C ALA A 84 9.30 7.76 17.68
N THR A 85 9.55 6.52 18.14
CA THR A 85 9.89 6.20 19.53
C THR A 85 11.32 5.68 19.69
N SER A 86 12.10 5.62 18.61
CA SER A 86 13.50 5.15 18.60
C SER A 86 14.48 6.28 18.29
#